data_AF-A0A229SQ07-F1
#
_entry.id   AF-A0A229SQ07-F1
#
_cell.length_a   1.000
_cell.length_b   1.000
_cell.length_c   1.000
_cell.angle_alpha   90.00
_cell.angle_beta   90.00
_cell.angle_gamma   90.00
#
_symmetry.space_group_name_H-M   'P 1'
#
loop_
_entity.id
_entity.type
_entity.pdbx_description
1 polymer ?
#
loop_
_entity_poly.entity_id
_entity_poly.type
_entity_poly.pdbx_seq_one_letter_code
_entity_poly.pdbx_strand_id
1 'polypeptide(L)'
;MYGRWRSDARTYIAAVRRYVEEIGNLAWAAPQDWMVEAAVRARTGLSLRTHLQRTVRNYLQLRELAPELPIIPIIQGDQITDYHRCADFYERHGVDLAALPLVGVGSVCRRSRTGEVERIVRSLHARGLALHCFGVKTLGLARYGEAIASSDSAAWSFSGRYVPGCTPSHRSEANCLRYALAWHTRLHQRVTATAASGPVGFDPEVRTGNVTRRRRGPTHPDNARPASRPAHRRAGGVAGRSLERGAH
;
A
#
# COMPACT_ATOMS: atom_id res chain seq x y z
N MET A 1 -2.48 -11.69 6.91
CA MET A 1 -2.24 -13.07 6.44
C MET A 1 -2.26 -14.02 7.63
N TYR A 2 -2.83 -15.22 7.51
CA TYR A 2 -2.95 -16.24 8.59
C TYR A 2 -1.90 -17.35 8.46
N GLY A 3 -0.67 -17.02 8.05
CA GLY A 3 0.38 -18.02 7.79
C GLY A 3 0.19 -18.89 6.54
N ARG A 4 -0.97 -18.81 5.86
CA ARG A 4 -1.27 -19.41 4.55
C ARG A 4 -2.34 -18.61 3.79
N TRP A 5 -2.40 -18.82 2.48
CA TRP A 5 -3.57 -18.47 1.68
C TRP A 5 -4.72 -19.43 2.00
N ARG A 6 -5.95 -18.90 2.11
CA ARG A 6 -7.15 -19.72 2.39
C ARG A 6 -7.70 -20.38 1.13
N SER A 7 -7.53 -19.73 -0.02
CA SER A 7 -7.77 -20.33 -1.33
C SER A 7 -6.46 -20.96 -1.78
N ASP A 8 -6.48 -22.24 -2.14
CA ASP A 8 -5.33 -22.88 -2.77
C ASP A 8 -5.15 -22.42 -4.22
N ALA A 9 -4.06 -22.86 -4.86
CA ALA A 9 -3.72 -22.47 -6.23
C ALA A 9 -4.80 -22.86 -7.25
N ARG A 10 -5.45 -24.03 -7.07
CA ARG A 10 -6.50 -24.51 -8.00
C ARG A 10 -7.77 -23.68 -7.87
N THR A 11 -8.18 -23.36 -6.64
CA THR A 11 -9.30 -22.48 -6.35
C THR A 11 -9.05 -21.07 -6.90
N TYR A 12 -7.83 -20.57 -6.74
CA TYR A 12 -7.43 -19.28 -7.30
C TYR A 12 -7.53 -19.27 -8.84
N ILE A 13 -6.97 -20.29 -9.50
CA ILE A 13 -7.03 -20.44 -10.96
C ILE A 13 -8.48 -20.51 -11.46
N ALA A 14 -9.34 -21.29 -10.80
CA ALA A 14 -10.74 -21.39 -11.17
C ALA A 14 -11.44 -20.01 -11.10
N ALA A 15 -11.13 -19.20 -10.09
CA ALA A 15 -11.64 -17.84 -10.00
C ALA A 15 -11.11 -16.95 -11.13
N VAL A 16 -9.82 -17.03 -11.45
CA VAL A 16 -9.22 -16.23 -12.54
C VAL A 16 -9.81 -16.63 -13.90
N ARG A 17 -9.98 -17.93 -14.19
CA ARG A 17 -10.65 -18.41 -15.41
C ARG A 17 -12.05 -17.85 -15.53
N ARG A 18 -12.82 -17.92 -14.44
CA ARG A 18 -14.16 -17.33 -14.39
C ARG A 18 -14.15 -15.83 -14.70
N TYR A 19 -13.16 -15.08 -14.23
CA TYR A 19 -13.04 -13.65 -14.57
C TYR A 19 -12.72 -13.43 -16.05
N VAL A 20 -11.89 -14.27 -16.65
CA VAL A 20 -11.62 -14.23 -18.10
C VAL A 20 -12.90 -14.52 -18.89
N GLU A 21 -13.64 -15.56 -18.53
CA GLU A 21 -14.80 -16.07 -19.28
C GLU A 21 -16.06 -15.23 -19.09
N GLU A 22 -16.38 -14.82 -17.86
CA GLU A 22 -17.65 -14.17 -17.52
C GLU A 22 -17.59 -12.65 -17.54
N ILE A 23 -16.42 -12.05 -17.23
CA ILE A 23 -16.23 -10.59 -17.22
C ILE A 23 -15.58 -10.12 -18.52
N GLY A 24 -14.60 -10.87 -19.02
CA GLY A 24 -13.82 -10.51 -20.21
C GLY A 24 -12.77 -9.44 -19.96
N ASN A 25 -11.91 -9.20 -20.96
CA ASN A 25 -10.88 -8.15 -20.98
C ASN A 25 -9.90 -8.17 -19.78
N LEU A 26 -9.64 -9.33 -19.19
CA LEU A 26 -8.65 -9.46 -18.13
C LEU A 26 -7.23 -9.26 -18.71
N ALA A 27 -6.65 -8.07 -18.51
CA ALA A 27 -5.31 -7.76 -18.99
C ALA A 27 -4.23 -8.59 -18.29
N TRP A 28 -4.33 -8.74 -16.97
CA TRP A 28 -3.45 -9.58 -16.16
C TRP A 28 -4.06 -9.84 -14.77
N ALA A 29 -3.51 -10.83 -14.07
CA ALA A 29 -3.80 -11.12 -12.67
C ALA A 29 -2.49 -11.20 -11.86
N ALA A 30 -2.49 -10.64 -10.64
CA ALA A 30 -1.41 -10.87 -9.69
C ALA A 30 -1.50 -12.31 -9.12
N PRO A 31 -0.40 -12.98 -8.78
CA PRO A 31 -0.39 -14.27 -8.11
C PRO A 31 -0.78 -14.13 -6.64
N GLN A 32 -0.82 -15.24 -5.92
CA GLN A 32 -1.00 -15.26 -4.47
C GLN A 32 0.36 -15.02 -3.77
N ASP A 33 0.92 -13.83 -3.99
CA ASP A 33 2.23 -13.42 -3.47
C ASP A 33 2.24 -13.22 -1.94
N TRP A 34 3.44 -13.14 -1.36
CA TRP A 34 3.62 -13.05 0.09
C TRP A 34 4.19 -11.69 0.48
N MET A 35 3.28 -10.77 0.82
CA MET A 35 3.56 -9.48 1.47
C MET A 35 4.65 -9.58 2.54
N VAL A 36 5.62 -8.67 2.53
CA VAL A 36 6.82 -8.78 3.37
C VAL A 36 6.90 -7.78 4.53
N GLU A 37 5.88 -6.93 4.72
CA GLU A 37 5.89 -5.95 5.79
C GLU A 37 6.06 -6.62 7.16
N ALA A 38 6.77 -5.94 8.07
CA ALA A 38 7.10 -6.48 9.40
C ALA A 38 5.88 -7.02 10.16
N ALA A 39 4.74 -6.31 10.10
CA ALA A 39 3.50 -6.75 10.72
C ALA A 39 2.91 -8.03 10.10
N VAL A 40 3.09 -8.23 8.78
CA VAL A 40 2.66 -9.47 8.11
C VAL A 40 3.58 -10.61 8.51
N ARG A 41 4.90 -10.39 8.47
CA ARG A 41 5.89 -11.38 8.88
C ARG A 41 5.68 -11.83 10.34
N ALA A 42 5.45 -10.88 11.26
CA ALA A 42 5.13 -11.17 12.65
C ALA A 42 3.90 -12.08 12.80
N ARG A 43 2.84 -11.84 12.01
CA ARG A 43 1.63 -12.68 12.00
C ARG A 43 1.85 -14.08 11.42
N THR A 44 2.80 -14.23 10.51
CA THR A 44 3.08 -15.52 9.87
C THR A 44 4.14 -16.34 10.60
N GLY A 45 5.01 -15.70 11.39
CA GLY A 45 6.19 -16.31 12.00
C GLY A 45 7.31 -16.64 11.00
N LEU A 46 7.24 -16.16 9.75
CA LEU A 46 8.17 -16.54 8.69
C LEU A 46 9.22 -15.45 8.41
N SER A 47 10.37 -15.90 7.91
CA SER A 47 11.45 -15.01 7.50
C SER A 47 11.12 -14.26 6.20
N LEU A 48 11.80 -13.13 5.97
CA LEU A 48 11.73 -12.41 4.69
C LEU A 48 12.05 -13.35 3.52
N ARG A 49 13.16 -14.10 3.62
CA ARG A 49 13.59 -15.06 2.60
C ARG A 49 12.50 -16.08 2.27
N THR A 50 11.79 -16.58 3.29
CA THR A 50 10.68 -17.51 3.11
C THR A 50 9.52 -16.88 2.34
N HIS A 51 9.19 -15.62 2.60
CA HIS A 51 8.16 -14.90 1.83
C HIS A 51 8.57 -14.72 0.36
N LEU A 52 9.82 -14.34 0.10
CA LEU A 52 10.33 -14.21 -1.27
C LEU A 52 10.23 -15.55 -2.02
N GLN A 53 10.71 -16.64 -1.41
CA GLN A 53 10.65 -17.97 -2.00
C GLN A 53 9.20 -18.45 -2.23
N ARG A 54 8.28 -18.18 -1.30
CA ARG A 54 6.87 -18.55 -1.46
C ARG A 54 6.17 -17.75 -2.55
N THR A 55 6.53 -16.47 -2.72
CA THR A 55 6.05 -15.64 -3.83
C THR A 55 6.45 -16.23 -5.17
N VAL A 56 7.74 -16.53 -5.34
CA VAL A 56 8.29 -17.11 -6.59
C VAL A 56 7.67 -18.49 -6.87
N ARG A 57 7.65 -19.37 -5.86
CA ARG A 57 7.05 -20.71 -6.01
C ARG A 57 5.57 -20.66 -6.36
N ASN A 58 4.81 -19.72 -5.79
CA ASN A 58 3.41 -19.57 -6.14
C ASN A 58 3.22 -19.17 -7.60
N TYR A 59 3.99 -18.19 -8.09
CA TYR A 59 3.96 -17.82 -9.51
C TYR A 59 4.27 -19.01 -10.43
N LEU A 60 5.35 -19.75 -10.13
CA LEU A 60 5.75 -20.93 -10.93
C LEU A 60 4.65 -22.00 -10.93
N GLN A 61 4.07 -22.30 -9.77
CA GLN A 61 2.98 -23.26 -9.65
C GLN A 61 1.74 -22.83 -10.45
N LEU A 62 1.37 -21.55 -10.38
CA LEU A 62 0.24 -21.02 -11.15
C LEU A 62 0.49 -21.07 -12.65
N ARG A 63 1.74 -20.79 -13.07
CA ARG A 63 2.15 -20.89 -14.47
C ARG A 63 2.10 -22.31 -15.01
N GLU A 64 2.51 -23.28 -14.21
CA GLU A 64 2.44 -24.71 -14.56
C GLU A 64 0.99 -25.20 -14.66
N LEU A 65 0.14 -24.83 -13.71
CA LEU A 65 -1.26 -25.31 -13.66
C LEU A 65 -2.19 -24.64 -14.69
N ALA A 66 -1.87 -23.43 -15.11
CA ALA A 66 -2.70 -22.65 -16.03
C ALA A 66 -1.82 -21.72 -16.91
N PRO A 67 -1.05 -22.28 -17.87
CA PRO A 67 -0.17 -21.53 -18.76
C PRO A 67 -0.90 -20.53 -19.68
N GLU A 68 -2.21 -20.69 -19.86
CA GLU A 68 -3.06 -19.81 -20.66
C GLU A 68 -3.45 -18.51 -19.95
N LEU A 69 -3.42 -18.48 -18.61
CA LEU A 69 -3.87 -17.30 -17.86
C LEU A 69 -2.81 -16.18 -17.84
N PRO A 70 -3.21 -14.90 -17.87
CA PRO A 70 -2.28 -13.78 -17.89
C PRO A 70 -1.78 -13.42 -16.48
N ILE A 71 -1.13 -14.37 -15.79
CA ILE A 71 -0.60 -14.14 -14.44
C ILE A 71 0.81 -13.55 -14.54
N ILE A 72 1.05 -12.39 -13.92
CA ILE A 72 2.35 -11.70 -13.93
C ILE A 72 3.20 -12.09 -12.71
N PRO A 73 4.54 -12.10 -12.76
CA PRO A 73 5.35 -12.30 -11.56
C PRO A 73 5.33 -11.05 -10.67
N ILE A 74 5.50 -11.24 -9.37
CA ILE A 74 5.62 -10.16 -8.38
C ILE A 74 6.98 -10.24 -7.71
N ILE A 75 7.70 -9.13 -7.71
CA ILE A 75 8.93 -8.94 -6.93
C ILE A 75 8.53 -8.36 -5.57
N GLN A 76 8.97 -9.04 -4.52
CA GLN A 76 8.79 -8.63 -3.12
C GLN A 76 10.15 -8.24 -2.51
N GLY A 77 10.14 -7.38 -1.49
CA GLY A 77 11.36 -6.99 -0.79
C GLY A 77 11.12 -5.99 0.34
N ASP A 78 12.05 -5.93 1.30
CA ASP A 78 12.08 -4.90 2.34
C ASP A 78 13.12 -3.84 2.02
N GLN A 79 14.36 -4.22 1.74
CA GLN A 79 15.39 -3.32 1.22
C GLN A 79 15.57 -3.51 -0.29
N ILE A 80 16.25 -2.56 -0.96
CA ILE A 80 16.57 -2.65 -2.40
C ILE A 80 17.18 -4.02 -2.74
N THR A 81 18.15 -4.47 -1.93
CA THR A 81 18.82 -5.76 -2.11
C THR A 81 17.87 -6.95 -2.03
N ASP A 82 16.77 -6.87 -1.28
CA ASP A 82 15.78 -7.94 -1.19
C ASP A 82 14.93 -8.04 -2.46
N TYR A 83 14.59 -6.91 -3.08
CA TYR A 83 13.92 -6.91 -4.39
C TYR A 83 14.80 -7.57 -5.45
N HIS A 84 16.10 -7.23 -5.47
CA HIS A 84 17.06 -7.88 -6.38
C HIS A 84 17.17 -9.37 -6.10
N ARG A 85 17.33 -9.78 -4.83
CA ARG A 85 17.33 -11.22 -4.47
C ARG A 85 16.07 -11.96 -4.90
N CYS A 86 14.91 -11.30 -4.85
CA CYS A 86 13.64 -11.88 -5.30
C CYS A 86 13.62 -12.06 -6.81
N ALA A 87 14.09 -11.07 -7.57
CA ALA A 87 14.25 -11.20 -9.02
C ALA A 87 15.25 -12.31 -9.38
N ASP A 88 16.38 -12.41 -8.66
CA ASP A 88 17.35 -13.48 -8.87
C ASP A 88 16.79 -14.88 -8.53
N PHE A 89 15.79 -14.98 -7.63
CA PHE A 89 15.08 -16.24 -7.42
C PHE A 89 14.27 -16.66 -8.65
N TYR A 90 13.60 -15.73 -9.33
CA TYR A 90 12.89 -16.03 -10.58
C TYR A 90 13.87 -16.47 -11.68
N GLU A 91 14.96 -15.74 -11.86
CA GLU A 91 15.98 -16.04 -12.89
C GLU A 91 16.64 -17.40 -12.68
N ARG A 92 16.92 -17.78 -11.43
CA ARG A 92 17.41 -19.14 -11.09
C ARG A 92 16.43 -20.26 -11.46
N HIS A 93 15.15 -19.94 -11.61
CA HIS A 93 14.12 -20.86 -12.09
C HIS A 93 13.83 -20.72 -13.59
N GLY A 94 14.70 -20.03 -14.34
CA GLY A 94 14.59 -19.88 -15.79
C GLY A 94 13.55 -18.85 -16.24
N VAL A 95 13.05 -18.00 -15.32
CA VAL A 95 12.12 -16.93 -15.67
C VAL A 95 12.93 -15.68 -16.05
N ASP A 96 12.97 -15.37 -17.34
CA ASP A 96 13.49 -14.09 -17.83
C ASP A 96 12.47 -12.98 -17.56
N LEU A 97 12.70 -12.23 -16.48
CA LEU A 97 11.79 -11.16 -16.06
C LEU A 97 11.80 -9.97 -17.03
N ALA A 98 12.88 -9.73 -17.76
CA ALA A 98 13.00 -8.59 -18.68
C ALA A 98 12.25 -8.86 -20.00
N ALA A 99 12.10 -10.13 -20.38
CA ALA A 99 11.29 -10.53 -21.53
C ALA A 99 9.77 -10.53 -21.25
N LEU A 100 9.34 -10.40 -20.00
CA LEU A 100 7.92 -10.40 -19.64
C LEU A 100 7.29 -9.02 -19.85
N PRO A 101 6.02 -8.96 -20.29
CA PRO A 101 5.35 -7.69 -20.61
C PRO A 101 5.11 -6.81 -19.38
N LEU A 102 5.05 -7.41 -18.19
CA LEU A 102 4.80 -6.71 -16.94
C LEU A 102 5.27 -7.51 -15.73
N VAL A 103 5.87 -6.82 -14.76
CA VAL A 103 6.34 -7.36 -13.48
C VAL A 103 5.81 -6.48 -12.36
N GLY A 104 5.08 -7.06 -11.41
CA GLY A 104 4.54 -6.32 -10.29
C GLY A 104 5.58 -6.07 -9.18
N VAL A 105 5.51 -4.91 -8.55
CA VAL A 105 6.38 -4.53 -7.41
C VAL A 105 5.53 -4.49 -6.14
N GLY A 106 5.67 -5.53 -5.32
CA GLY A 106 4.92 -5.68 -4.08
C GLY A 106 5.50 -4.86 -2.92
N SER A 107 4.72 -4.72 -1.84
CA SER A 107 5.13 -4.08 -0.56
C SER A 107 5.68 -2.64 -0.66
N VAL A 108 5.36 -1.91 -1.73
CA VAL A 108 5.70 -0.48 -1.89
C VAL A 108 4.62 0.46 -1.36
N CYS A 109 3.34 0.07 -1.41
CA CYS A 109 2.19 0.92 -1.06
C CYS A 109 2.24 1.45 0.39
N ARG A 110 2.65 0.62 1.35
CA ARG A 110 2.70 1.00 2.78
C ARG A 110 3.94 1.79 3.19
N ARG A 111 4.86 2.06 2.25
CA ARG A 111 6.08 2.80 2.54
C ARG A 111 5.78 4.30 2.58
N SER A 112 6.10 4.93 3.70
CA SER A 112 5.88 6.35 3.90
C SER A 112 6.89 7.22 3.14
N ARG A 113 8.10 6.69 2.86
CA ARG A 113 9.24 7.42 2.28
C ARG A 113 9.32 7.29 0.75
N THR A 114 8.80 8.28 0.03
CA THR A 114 8.78 8.29 -1.44
C THR A 114 10.16 8.13 -2.10
N GLY A 115 11.22 8.69 -1.51
CA GLY A 115 12.58 8.54 -2.05
C GLY A 115 13.20 7.15 -1.88
N GLU A 116 12.67 6.32 -0.97
CA GLU A 116 13.07 4.92 -0.86
C GLU A 116 12.43 4.09 -1.98
N VAL A 117 11.13 4.31 -2.21
CA VAL A 117 10.39 3.67 -3.31
C VAL A 117 10.99 4.04 -4.66
N GLU A 118 11.35 5.31 -4.86
CA GLU A 118 12.02 5.76 -6.09
C GLU A 118 13.30 4.95 -6.38
N ARG A 119 14.19 4.81 -5.39
CA ARG A 119 15.44 4.06 -5.58
C ARG A 119 15.19 2.59 -5.89
N ILE A 120 14.18 1.97 -5.27
CA ILE A 120 13.78 0.59 -5.58
C ILE A 120 13.32 0.49 -7.03
N VAL A 121 12.34 1.32 -7.41
CA VAL A 121 11.75 1.34 -8.76
C VAL A 121 12.83 1.56 -9.81
N ARG A 122 13.68 2.59 -9.66
CA ARG A 122 14.76 2.87 -10.61
C ARG A 122 15.77 1.73 -10.69
N SER A 123 16.10 1.09 -9.56
CA SER A 123 17.02 -0.04 -9.57
C SER A 123 16.47 -1.27 -10.30
N LEU A 124 15.14 -1.48 -10.24
CA LEU A 124 14.46 -2.56 -10.96
C LEU A 124 14.25 -2.20 -12.43
N HIS A 125 13.93 -0.95 -12.74
CA HIS A 125 13.85 -0.43 -14.10
C HIS A 125 15.19 -0.57 -14.83
N ALA A 126 16.31 -0.30 -14.14
CA ALA A 126 17.66 -0.49 -14.68
C ALA A 126 17.99 -1.95 -15.03
N ARG A 127 17.20 -2.93 -14.56
CA ARG A 127 17.27 -4.34 -14.99
C ARG A 127 16.46 -4.62 -16.26
N GLY A 128 15.88 -3.60 -16.89
CA GLY A 128 15.04 -3.74 -18.08
C GLY A 128 13.62 -4.20 -17.78
N LEU A 129 13.15 -4.09 -16.53
CA LEU A 129 11.84 -4.60 -16.13
C LEU A 129 10.71 -3.61 -16.45
N ALA A 130 9.62 -4.11 -17.05
CA ALA A 130 8.37 -3.37 -17.22
C ALA A 130 7.56 -3.40 -15.92
N LEU A 131 7.63 -2.34 -15.10
CA LEU A 131 7.13 -2.39 -13.73
C LEU A 131 5.65 -1.97 -13.59
N HIS A 132 4.86 -2.77 -12.86
CA HIS A 132 3.60 -2.34 -12.27
C HIS A 132 3.77 -2.05 -10.78
N CYS A 133 3.50 -0.83 -10.34
CA CYS A 133 3.63 -0.44 -8.94
C CYS A 133 2.27 -0.35 -8.25
N PHE A 134 2.04 -1.22 -7.26
CA PHE A 134 0.75 -1.28 -6.58
C PHE A 134 0.53 -0.12 -5.62
N GLY A 135 -0.59 0.60 -5.80
CA GLY A 135 -1.07 1.61 -4.84
C GLY A 135 -0.06 2.71 -4.48
N VAL A 136 0.78 3.14 -5.43
CA VAL A 136 1.75 4.21 -5.18
C VAL A 136 1.08 5.57 -5.00
N LYS A 137 1.72 6.43 -4.20
CA LYS A 137 1.23 7.79 -3.96
C LYS A 137 1.40 8.64 -5.21
N THR A 138 0.49 9.60 -5.44
CA THR A 138 0.60 10.59 -6.53
C THR A 138 1.95 11.30 -6.58
N LEU A 139 2.51 11.66 -5.42
CA LEU A 139 3.85 12.27 -5.35
C LEU A 139 4.95 11.33 -5.86
N GLY A 140 4.79 10.01 -5.67
CA GLY A 140 5.70 9.02 -6.22
C GLY A 140 5.61 8.96 -7.75
N LEU A 141 4.40 8.95 -8.30
CA LEU A 141 4.18 8.99 -9.75
C LEU A 141 4.83 10.21 -10.42
N ALA A 142 4.81 11.37 -9.76
CA ALA A 142 5.50 12.56 -10.25
C ALA A 142 7.04 12.46 -10.25
N ARG A 143 7.62 11.56 -9.45
CA ARG A 143 9.08 11.43 -9.28
C ARG A 143 9.70 10.30 -10.09
N TYR A 144 8.96 9.22 -10.33
CA TYR A 144 9.47 8.02 -10.98
C TYR A 144 8.44 7.37 -11.93
N GLY A 145 7.38 8.11 -12.29
CA GLY A 145 6.34 7.62 -13.19
C GLY A 145 6.88 7.20 -14.56
N GLU A 146 7.95 7.84 -15.03
CA GLU A 146 8.64 7.50 -16.26
C GLU A 146 9.42 6.18 -16.19
N ALA A 147 9.70 5.68 -14.98
CA ALA A 147 10.42 4.42 -14.76
C ALA A 147 9.48 3.21 -14.55
N ILE A 148 8.16 3.39 -14.65
CA ILE A 148 7.16 2.33 -14.49
C ILE A 148 6.24 2.24 -15.70
N ALA A 149 5.76 1.04 -16.00
CA ALA A 149 4.81 0.81 -17.10
C ALA A 149 3.37 1.10 -16.67
N SER A 150 3.02 0.85 -15.41
CA SER A 150 1.68 1.16 -14.88
C SER A 150 1.63 1.21 -13.35
N SER A 151 0.52 1.72 -12.83
CA SER A 151 0.18 1.71 -11.40
C SER A 151 -1.32 1.68 -11.22
N ASP A 152 -1.82 1.13 -10.11
CA ASP A 152 -3.22 1.21 -9.72
C ASP A 152 -3.46 2.19 -8.55
N SER A 153 -4.72 2.60 -8.38
CA SER A 153 -5.14 3.35 -7.21
C SER A 153 -6.62 3.16 -6.90
N ALA A 154 -6.92 2.83 -5.65
CA ALA A 154 -8.28 2.89 -5.10
C ALA A 154 -8.62 4.28 -4.50
N ALA A 155 -7.71 5.26 -4.55
CA ALA A 155 -7.86 6.55 -3.86
C ALA A 155 -9.10 7.33 -4.34
N TRP A 156 -9.42 7.27 -5.63
CA TRP A 156 -10.64 7.87 -6.19
C TRP A 156 -11.90 7.25 -5.58
N SER A 157 -11.95 5.93 -5.40
CA SER A 157 -13.11 5.24 -4.84
C SER A 157 -13.26 5.58 -3.35
N PHE A 158 -12.15 5.63 -2.61
CA PHE A 158 -12.15 6.05 -1.21
C PHE A 158 -12.67 7.49 -1.03
N SER A 159 -12.23 8.44 -1.84
CA SER A 159 -12.77 9.81 -1.79
C SER A 159 -14.24 9.86 -2.24
N GLY A 160 -14.59 9.07 -3.26
CA GLY A 160 -15.94 8.99 -3.81
C GLY A 160 -17.00 8.50 -2.82
N ARG A 161 -16.63 7.77 -1.74
CA ARG A 161 -17.57 7.37 -0.67
C ARG A 161 -18.23 8.55 0.03
N TYR A 162 -17.59 9.71 0.02
CA TYR A 162 -18.05 10.93 0.69
C TYR A 162 -18.61 11.97 -0.29
N VAL A 163 -18.72 11.62 -1.58
CA VAL A 163 -19.30 12.48 -2.60
C VAL A 163 -20.69 11.94 -2.96
N PRO A 164 -21.76 12.75 -2.87
CA PRO A 164 -23.09 12.36 -3.32
C PRO A 164 -23.05 11.86 -4.76
N GLY A 165 -23.69 10.74 -5.05
CA GLY A 165 -23.61 10.18 -6.40
C GLY A 165 -24.40 10.99 -7.42
N CYS A 166 -23.97 10.89 -8.66
CA CYS A 166 -24.45 11.69 -9.77
C CYS A 166 -25.91 11.47 -10.20
N THR A 167 -26.61 10.48 -9.65
CA THR A 167 -28.01 10.19 -9.93
C THR A 167 -28.75 9.79 -8.65
N PRO A 168 -30.10 9.85 -8.61
CA PRO A 168 -30.88 9.47 -7.43
C PRO A 168 -30.66 8.02 -6.97
N SER A 169 -30.40 7.08 -7.88
CA SER A 169 -30.11 5.66 -7.57
C SER A 169 -28.65 5.40 -7.21
N HIS A 170 -27.78 6.38 -7.41
CA HIS A 170 -26.36 6.26 -7.18
C HIS A 170 -26.01 6.94 -5.86
N ARG A 171 -25.89 6.16 -4.80
CA ARG A 171 -25.72 6.68 -3.43
C ARG A 171 -24.45 7.53 -3.26
N SER A 172 -23.34 7.11 -3.86
CA SER A 172 -22.05 7.79 -3.72
C SER A 172 -21.16 7.49 -4.92
N GLU A 173 -20.24 8.39 -5.24
CA GLU A 173 -19.31 8.26 -6.36
C GLU A 173 -18.24 7.15 -6.22
N ALA A 174 -18.28 6.34 -5.15
CA ALA A 174 -17.31 5.28 -4.87
C ALA A 174 -17.17 4.22 -5.97
N ASN A 175 -18.18 4.03 -6.82
CA ASN A 175 -18.19 3.08 -7.94
C ASN A 175 -18.54 3.74 -9.28
N CYS A 176 -18.29 5.04 -9.41
CA CYS A 176 -18.70 5.80 -10.59
C CYS A 176 -17.59 5.92 -11.63
N LEU A 177 -17.86 5.45 -12.85
CA LEU A 177 -16.93 5.59 -13.97
C LEU A 177 -16.61 7.06 -14.28
N ARG A 178 -17.63 7.93 -14.31
CA ARG A 178 -17.43 9.36 -14.62
C ARG A 178 -16.53 10.04 -13.59
N TYR A 179 -16.73 9.73 -12.30
CA TYR A 179 -15.90 10.26 -11.23
C TYR A 179 -14.46 9.71 -11.29
N ALA A 180 -14.31 8.42 -11.55
CA ALA A 180 -13.01 7.77 -11.72
C ALA A 180 -12.21 8.40 -12.88
N LEU A 181 -12.83 8.60 -14.05
CA LEU A 181 -12.19 9.21 -15.23
C LEU A 181 -11.84 10.69 -14.99
N ALA A 182 -12.69 11.45 -14.31
CA ALA A 182 -12.39 12.82 -13.94
C ALA A 182 -11.22 12.89 -12.94
N TRP A 183 -11.15 11.97 -11.98
CA TRP A 183 -10.02 11.85 -11.06
C TRP A 183 -8.73 11.47 -11.80
N HIS A 184 -8.80 10.50 -12.71
CA HIS A 184 -7.68 10.07 -13.54
C HIS A 184 -7.10 11.22 -14.36
N THR A 185 -7.96 12.00 -15.03
CA THR A 185 -7.55 13.16 -15.83
C THR A 185 -6.79 14.19 -14.99
N ARG A 186 -7.31 14.52 -13.80
CA ARG A 186 -6.64 15.45 -12.87
C ARG A 186 -5.31 14.89 -12.35
N LEU A 187 -5.25 13.59 -12.08
CA LEU A 187 -4.02 12.93 -11.67
C LEU A 187 -2.96 13.05 -12.76
N HIS A 188 -3.31 12.71 -13.99
CA HIS A 188 -2.40 12.74 -15.13
C HIS A 188 -1.85 14.16 -15.36
N GLN A 189 -2.72 15.17 -15.36
CA GLN A 189 -2.30 16.58 -15.47
C GLN A 189 -1.26 16.98 -14.40
N ARG A 190 -1.47 16.56 -13.14
CA ARG A 190 -0.53 16.87 -12.03
C ARG A 190 0.82 16.18 -12.20
N VAL A 191 0.80 14.89 -12.58
CA VAL A 191 2.03 14.11 -12.78
C VAL A 191 2.83 14.69 -13.94
N THR A 192 2.19 15.01 -15.06
CA THR A 192 2.86 15.63 -16.23
C THR A 192 3.39 17.03 -15.92
N ALA A 193 2.61 17.87 -15.24
CA ALA A 193 3.05 19.22 -14.87
C ALA A 193 4.25 19.20 -13.91
N THR A 194 4.28 18.27 -12.96
CA THR A 194 5.41 18.13 -12.03
C THR A 194 6.67 17.64 -12.75
N ALA A 195 6.54 16.68 -13.66
CA ALA A 195 7.66 16.21 -14.47
C ALA A 195 8.25 17.33 -15.35
N ALA A 196 7.40 18.16 -15.94
CA ALA A 196 7.82 19.32 -16.75
C ALA A 196 8.53 20.41 -15.92
N SER A 197 8.26 20.49 -14.62
CA SER A 197 8.86 21.51 -13.73
C SER A 197 10.26 21.11 -13.20
N GLY A 198 10.75 19.92 -13.56
CA GLY A 198 12.00 19.35 -13.04
C GLY A 198 11.88 18.87 -11.58
N PRO A 199 12.77 17.96 -11.13
CA PRO A 199 12.79 17.58 -9.72
C PRO A 199 13.24 18.78 -8.88
N VAL A 200 12.39 19.21 -7.94
CA VAL A 200 12.83 20.11 -6.86
C VAL A 200 13.92 19.35 -6.10
N GLY A 201 15.17 19.78 -6.25
CA GLY A 201 16.34 19.12 -5.71
C GLY A 201 16.16 18.82 -4.22
N PHE A 202 16.28 17.56 -3.85
CA PHE A 202 16.43 17.17 -2.46
C PHE A 202 17.88 17.47 -2.08
N ASP A 203 18.11 18.54 -1.32
CA ASP A 203 19.41 18.88 -0.75
C ASP A 203 19.65 18.00 0.50
N PRO A 204 20.63 17.08 0.48
CA PRO A 204 20.92 16.20 1.61
C PRO A 204 21.70 16.89 2.75
N GLU A 205 22.09 18.16 2.63
CA GLU A 205 22.98 18.84 3.59
C GLU A 205 22.32 19.72 4.67
N VAL A 206 21.02 19.57 4.95
CA VAL A 206 20.45 20.17 6.18
C VAL A 206 20.86 19.35 7.40
N ARG A 207 22.13 19.53 7.80
CA ARG A 207 22.72 19.10 9.06
C ARG A 207 21.89 19.63 10.23
N THR A 208 21.72 18.74 11.20
CA THR A 208 21.25 18.96 12.57
C THR A 208 21.63 20.33 13.14
N GLY A 209 20.68 21.27 13.11
CA GLY A 209 20.75 22.51 13.87
C GLY A 209 20.28 22.27 15.31
N ASN A 210 21.23 22.23 16.24
CA ASN A 210 20.98 22.19 17.68
C ASN A 210 20.01 23.30 18.10
N VAL A 211 18.81 22.93 18.57
CA VAL A 211 17.95 23.83 19.35
C VAL A 211 18.59 23.99 20.73
N THR A 212 19.46 24.99 20.86
CA THR A 212 19.92 25.45 22.17
C THR A 212 18.75 26.11 22.89
N ARG A 213 18.26 25.42 23.92
CA ARG A 213 17.22 25.86 24.85
C ARG A 213 17.70 27.11 25.60
N ARG A 214 17.37 28.30 25.12
CA ARG A 214 17.53 29.54 25.90
C ARG A 214 16.47 29.60 27.00
N ARG A 215 16.92 29.44 28.26
CA ARG A 215 16.18 29.83 29.46
C ARG A 215 15.91 31.34 29.42
N ARG A 216 14.65 31.76 29.58
CA ARG A 216 14.30 33.11 30.07
C ARG A 216 13.63 32.95 31.43
N GLY A 217 14.23 33.59 32.43
CA GLY A 217 13.66 33.80 33.77
C GLY A 217 12.62 34.93 33.79
N PRO A 218 12.00 35.19 34.95
CA PRO A 218 10.60 35.59 35.04
C PRO A 218 10.41 37.11 35.14
N THR A 219 9.26 37.59 34.67
CA THR A 219 8.73 38.93 34.99
C THR A 219 7.21 38.83 35.19
N HIS A 220 6.77 39.05 36.43
CA HIS A 220 5.41 39.44 36.83
C HIS A 220 5.52 40.89 37.35
N PRO A 221 4.50 41.76 37.17
CA PRO A 221 3.43 41.92 38.17
C PRO A 221 2.03 42.06 37.52
N ASP A 222 1.01 41.36 38.02
CA ASP A 222 -0.09 41.82 38.91
C ASP A 222 -1.08 42.80 38.26
N ASN A 223 -2.31 42.33 37.97
CA ASN A 223 -3.49 42.80 38.72
C ASN A 223 -4.81 42.07 38.38
N ALA A 224 -5.57 41.83 39.47
CA ALA A 224 -7.02 41.79 39.63
C ALA A 224 -7.89 40.61 39.09
N ARG A 225 -8.42 39.87 40.07
CA ARG A 225 -9.58 38.95 40.09
C ARG A 225 -10.91 39.76 40.20
N PRO A 226 -12.11 39.19 39.90
CA PRO A 226 -12.80 38.18 40.76
C PRO A 226 -13.50 37.05 39.96
N ALA A 227 -13.40 35.76 40.33
CA ALA A 227 -14.11 35.00 41.36
C ALA A 227 -15.60 34.66 41.07
N SER A 228 -15.86 33.42 40.65
CA SER A 228 -17.09 32.68 40.97
C SER A 228 -16.80 31.16 41.08
N ARG A 229 -17.38 30.54 42.10
CA ARG A 229 -17.36 29.11 42.50
C ARG A 229 -18.85 28.69 42.68
N PRO A 230 -19.20 27.42 42.96
CA PRO A 230 -18.53 26.13 42.70
C PRO A 230 -19.48 25.05 42.13
N ALA A 231 -18.88 23.90 41.77
CA ALA A 231 -19.57 22.63 41.51
C ALA A 231 -20.09 21.98 42.82
N HIS A 232 -21.31 21.43 42.76
CA HIS A 232 -21.87 20.60 43.82
C HIS A 232 -21.38 19.15 43.73
N ARG A 233 -20.85 18.66 44.86
CA ARG A 233 -20.73 17.25 45.23
C ARG A 233 -22.08 16.72 45.74
N ARG A 234 -22.33 15.42 45.53
CA ARG A 234 -22.77 14.40 46.52
C ARG A 234 -22.47 13.03 45.88
N ALA A 235 -21.57 12.18 46.38
CA ALA A 235 -21.58 11.40 47.64
C ALA A 235 -22.85 10.55 47.74
N GLY A 236 -22.84 9.23 47.97
CA GLY A 236 -21.86 8.17 48.22
C GLY A 236 -22.63 6.85 48.03
N GLY A 237 -21.98 5.71 47.75
CA GLY A 237 -21.72 4.67 48.76
C GLY A 237 -22.98 3.85 49.13
N VAL A 238 -23.03 2.53 49.30
CA VAL A 238 -22.08 1.42 49.51
C VAL A 238 -22.94 0.13 49.48
N ALA A 239 -22.35 -1.00 49.07
CA ALA A 239 -22.72 -2.42 49.35
C ALA A 239 -24.12 -2.92 48.89
N GLY A 240 -24.35 -4.18 48.52
CA GLY A 240 -23.59 -5.44 48.51
C GLY A 240 -24.59 -6.62 48.53
N ARG A 241 -24.16 -7.80 48.07
CA ARG A 241 -24.85 -9.14 48.10
C ARG A 241 -26.02 -9.29 47.10
N SER A 242 -26.32 -10.42 46.44
CA SER A 242 -26.04 -11.88 46.56
C SER A 242 -26.16 -12.50 45.13
N LEU A 243 -25.39 -13.54 44.72
CA LEU A 243 -25.77 -14.99 44.68
C LEU A 243 -27.24 -15.20 44.23
N GLU A 244 -27.66 -16.05 43.28
CA GLU A 244 -27.16 -17.35 42.81
C GLU A 244 -28.16 -17.94 41.75
N ARG A 245 -27.69 -18.88 40.91
CA ARG A 245 -28.43 -20.01 40.25
C ARG A 245 -29.52 -19.65 39.22
N GLY A 246 -29.79 -20.40 38.13
CA GLY A 246 -29.32 -21.68 37.61
C GLY A 246 -30.31 -22.18 36.53
N ALA A 247 -29.79 -22.95 35.56
CA ALA A 247 -30.43 -23.97 34.71
C ALA A 247 -31.86 -23.74 34.14
N HIS A 248 -31.99 -23.63 32.82
CA HIS A 248 -32.24 -24.75 31.89
C HIS A 248 -32.15 -24.26 30.43
#